data_AF-A0A6P0IG46-F1
#
_entry.id   AF-A0A6P0IG46-F1
#
_cell.length_a   1.000
_cell.length_b   1.000
_cell.length_c   1.000
_cell.angle_alpha   90.00
_cell.angle_beta   90.00
_cell.angle_gamma   90.00
#
_symmetry.space_group_name_H-M   'P 1'
#
loop_
_entity.id
_entity.type
_entity.pdbx_description
1 polymer ?
#
loop_
_entity_poly.entity_id
_entity_poly.type
_entity_poly.pdbx_seq_one_letter_code
_entity_poly.pdbx_strand_id
1 'polypeptide(L)'
;GGATFDQNRLLFQGLFLAPQMVGEALKGSHLIAHTLSELGYPVNPPPMVPRRDVIQAVELGSPEKLIAFCRGIQRHSPIGSYLDPVPAAMPGYESQLVMAGGTFIDGSTSEFSADGPLKEPYIVFCQGGTHWTHIAIALEAAIEAIGIADS
;
A
#
# COMPACT_ATOMS: atom_id res chain seq x y z
N GLY A 1 13.62 9.64 -34.35
CA GLY A 1 13.02 8.98 -33.18
C GLY A 1 13.16 7.49 -33.36
N GLY A 2 13.74 6.80 -32.37
CA GLY A 2 13.80 5.33 -32.35
C GLY A 2 12.49 4.74 -31.84
N ALA A 3 12.34 3.42 -31.89
CA ALA A 3 11.18 2.68 -31.38
C ALA A 3 10.96 2.79 -29.86
N THR A 4 11.72 3.64 -29.16
CA THR A 4 11.69 3.85 -27.71
C THR A 4 10.70 4.93 -27.28
N PHE A 5 9.91 5.51 -28.21
CA PHE A 5 8.84 6.50 -27.93
C PHE A 5 9.29 7.69 -27.06
N ASP A 6 10.51 8.17 -27.27
CA ASP A 6 11.14 9.26 -26.49
C ASP A 6 11.17 9.02 -24.95
N GLN A 7 11.04 7.77 -24.50
CA GLN A 7 10.99 7.39 -23.08
C GLN A 7 12.37 7.23 -22.43
N ASN A 8 13.45 7.25 -23.21
CA ASN A 8 14.80 6.97 -22.70
C ASN A 8 15.18 7.84 -21.50
N ARG A 9 14.84 9.14 -21.53
CA ARG A 9 15.12 10.04 -20.41
C ARG A 9 14.43 9.58 -19.12
N LEU A 10 13.15 9.22 -19.18
CA LEU A 10 12.39 8.76 -18.01
C LEU A 10 12.90 7.41 -17.50
N LEU A 11 13.26 6.50 -18.40
CA LEU A 11 13.84 5.21 -18.04
C LEU A 11 15.15 5.37 -17.26
N PHE A 12 16.09 6.17 -17.77
CA PHE A 12 17.38 6.38 -17.12
C PHE A 12 17.26 7.19 -15.83
N GLN A 13 16.38 8.19 -15.80
CA GLN A 13 16.11 8.97 -14.59
C GLN A 13 15.45 8.10 -13.51
N GLY A 14 14.48 7.27 -13.88
CA GLY A 14 13.84 6.32 -12.98
C GLY A 14 14.84 5.32 -12.41
N LEU A 15 15.72 4.76 -13.23
CA LEU A 15 16.77 3.85 -12.78
C LEU A 15 17.74 4.52 -11.80
N PHE A 16 18.13 5.77 -12.05
CA PHE A 16 19.00 6.53 -11.16
C PHE A 16 18.36 6.80 -9.80
N LEU A 17 17.05 7.09 -9.77
CA LEU A 17 16.29 7.40 -8.55
C LEU A 17 15.73 6.15 -7.85
N ALA A 18 15.72 4.99 -8.50
CA ALA A 18 15.14 3.76 -7.97
C ALA A 18 15.67 3.37 -6.58
N PRO A 19 16.97 3.46 -6.26
CA PRO A 19 17.46 3.14 -4.91
C PRO A 19 16.86 4.04 -3.82
N GLN A 20 16.63 5.32 -4.13
CA GLN A 20 15.98 6.24 -3.21
C GLN A 20 14.52 5.84 -3.00
N MET A 21 13.78 5.59 -4.08
CA MET A 21 12.37 5.18 -4.01
C MET A 21 12.17 3.88 -3.22
N VAL A 22 13.04 2.88 -3.46
CA VAL A 22 13.03 1.63 -2.68
C VAL A 22 13.35 1.90 -1.21
N GLY A 23 14.32 2.76 -0.91
CA GLY A 23 14.65 3.15 0.46
C GLY A 23 13.49 3.82 1.19
N GLU A 24 12.72 4.67 0.51
CA GLU A 24 11.52 5.32 1.04
C GLU A 24 10.38 4.31 1.29
N ALA A 25 10.13 3.42 0.34
CA ALA A 25 9.14 2.35 0.50
C ALA A 25 9.51 1.42 1.68
N LEU A 26 10.78 1.03 1.83
CA LEU A 26 11.23 0.19 2.95
C LEU A 26 11.03 0.85 4.32
N LYS A 27 11.33 2.16 4.45
CA LYS A 27 11.05 2.92 5.68
C LYS A 27 9.54 2.89 5.98
N GLY A 28 8.72 3.07 4.94
CA GLY A 28 7.27 2.94 5.01
C GLY A 28 6.80 1.58 5.49
N SER A 29 7.30 0.48 4.91
CA SER A 29 6.95 -0.88 5.32
C SER A 29 7.31 -1.14 6.78
N HIS A 30 8.46 -0.64 7.25
CA HIS A 30 8.84 -0.72 8.66
C HIS A 30 7.92 0.11 9.56
N LEU A 31 7.54 1.32 9.14
CA LEU A 31 6.59 2.18 9.87
C LEU A 31 5.22 1.49 10.01
N ILE A 32 4.66 0.97 8.92
CA ILE A 32 3.37 0.26 8.92
C ILE A 32 3.45 -0.96 9.85
N ALA A 33 4.49 -1.79 9.69
CA ALA A 33 4.67 -2.99 10.52
C ALA A 33 4.73 -2.64 12.00
N HIS A 34 5.55 -1.66 12.36
CA HIS A 34 5.76 -1.28 13.76
C HIS A 34 4.47 -0.72 14.36
N THR A 35 3.85 0.26 13.70
CA THR A 35 2.65 0.92 14.22
C THR A 35 1.47 -0.02 14.36
N LEU A 36 1.18 -0.87 13.35
CA LEU A 36 0.03 -1.77 13.43
C LEU A 36 0.27 -2.96 14.37
N SER A 37 1.52 -3.41 14.51
CA SER A 37 1.89 -4.39 15.54
C SER A 37 1.66 -3.83 16.95
N GLU A 38 2.01 -2.56 17.21
CA GLU A 38 1.76 -1.90 18.51
C GLU A 38 0.26 -1.71 18.79
N LEU A 39 -0.56 -1.60 17.73
CA LEU A 39 -2.03 -1.58 17.82
C LEU A 39 -2.66 -2.97 17.90
N GLY A 40 -1.86 -4.03 18.03
CA GLY A 40 -2.31 -5.40 18.25
C GLY A 40 -2.64 -6.20 16.98
N TYR A 41 -2.41 -5.66 15.78
CA TYR A 41 -2.64 -6.41 14.54
C TYR A 41 -1.47 -7.35 14.25
N PRO A 42 -1.72 -8.61 13.86
CA PRO A 42 -0.68 -9.46 13.29
C PRO A 42 -0.15 -8.86 11.99
N VAL A 43 1.19 -8.79 11.88
CA VAL A 43 1.87 -8.22 10.71
C VAL A 43 2.93 -9.18 10.18
N ASN A 44 3.12 -9.17 8.86
CA ASN A 44 4.14 -9.97 8.19
C ASN A 44 4.76 -9.18 7.02
N PRO A 45 6.08 -9.00 6.97
CA PRO A 45 7.08 -9.34 7.98
C PRO A 45 6.88 -8.58 9.31
N PRO A 46 7.37 -9.12 10.44
CA PRO A 46 7.40 -8.39 11.72
C PRO A 46 8.26 -7.11 11.66
N PRO A 47 8.09 -6.19 12.63
CA PRO A 47 8.94 -5.01 12.73
C PRO A 47 10.43 -5.38 12.86
N MET A 48 11.31 -4.51 12.36
CA MET A 48 12.78 -4.60 12.50
C MET A 48 13.49 -5.84 11.94
N VAL A 49 12.80 -6.72 11.21
CA VAL A 49 13.45 -7.84 10.52
C VAL A 49 14.08 -7.41 9.19
N PRO A 50 15.16 -8.07 8.72
CA PRO A 50 15.72 -7.81 7.40
C PRO A 50 14.68 -8.04 6.29
N ARG A 51 14.56 -7.08 5.36
CA ARG A 51 13.61 -7.14 4.24
C ARG A 51 14.30 -7.47 2.92
N ARG A 52 13.57 -8.20 2.07
CA ARG A 52 13.99 -8.55 0.69
C ARG A 52 13.08 -7.96 -0.37
N ASP A 53 11.91 -7.47 0.03
CA ASP A 53 10.94 -6.75 -0.78
C ASP A 53 10.34 -5.59 0.05
N VAL A 54 9.41 -4.86 -0.56
CA VAL A 54 8.73 -3.69 0.02
C VAL A 54 7.31 -4.02 0.52
N ILE A 55 6.89 -5.28 0.48
CA ILE A 55 5.52 -5.67 0.80
C ILE A 55 5.37 -5.76 2.32
N GLN A 56 4.27 -5.23 2.82
CA GLN A 56 3.86 -5.36 4.21
C GLN A 56 2.42 -5.88 4.28
N ALA A 57 2.25 -7.09 4.82
CA ALA A 57 0.96 -7.68 5.10
C ALA A 57 0.51 -7.36 6.54
N VAL A 58 -0.79 -7.16 6.71
CA VAL A 58 -1.45 -6.88 7.99
C VAL A 58 -2.77 -7.64 8.01
N GLU A 59 -3.00 -8.45 9.05
CA GLU A 59 -4.26 -9.18 9.22
C GLU A 59 -5.29 -8.29 9.92
N LEU A 60 -6.32 -7.83 9.20
CA LEU A 60 -7.29 -6.87 9.74
C LEU A 60 -8.48 -7.53 10.43
N GLY A 61 -8.68 -8.84 10.23
CA GLY A 61 -9.68 -9.65 10.94
C GLY A 61 -11.13 -9.47 10.49
N SER A 62 -11.46 -8.40 9.75
CA SER A 62 -12.80 -8.20 9.19
C SER A 62 -12.81 -7.54 7.80
N PRO A 63 -13.83 -7.83 6.96
CA PRO A 63 -13.96 -7.17 5.67
C PRO A 63 -14.24 -5.67 5.81
N GLU A 64 -14.91 -5.25 6.88
CA GLU A 64 -15.19 -3.84 7.18
C GLU A 64 -13.89 -3.06 7.42
N LYS A 65 -12.98 -3.61 8.23
CA LYS A 65 -11.67 -3.01 8.50
C LYS A 65 -10.82 -2.96 7.23
N LEU A 66 -10.83 -4.02 6.41
CA LEU A 66 -10.13 -4.04 5.13
C LEU A 66 -10.60 -2.94 4.17
N ILE A 67 -11.91 -2.78 3.98
CA ILE A 67 -12.47 -1.74 3.12
C ILE A 67 -12.19 -0.34 3.70
N ALA A 68 -12.34 -0.16 5.01
CA ALA A 68 -12.09 1.11 5.69
C ALA A 68 -10.62 1.53 5.59
N PHE A 69 -9.69 0.59 5.76
CA PHE A 69 -8.25 0.81 5.64
C PHE A 69 -7.89 1.28 4.22
N CYS A 70 -8.32 0.55 3.20
CA CYS A 70 -8.07 0.94 1.79
C CYS A 70 -8.70 2.30 1.47
N ARG A 71 -9.91 2.59 1.98
CA ARG A 71 -10.53 3.91 1.79
C ARG A 71 -9.70 5.03 2.45
N GLY A 72 -9.18 4.81 3.66
CA GLY A 72 -8.30 5.74 4.34
C GLY A 72 -7.06 6.10 3.51
N ILE A 73 -6.40 5.08 2.94
CA ILE A 73 -5.25 5.26 2.05
C ILE A 73 -5.63 5.99 0.75
N GLN A 74 -6.73 5.58 0.09
CA GLN A 74 -7.15 6.19 -1.17
C GLN A 74 -7.43 7.68 -1.00
N ARG A 75 -8.11 8.08 0.09
CA ARG A 75 -8.41 9.49 0.39
C ARG A 75 -7.17 10.36 0.62
N HIS A 76 -6.04 9.74 0.95
CA HIS A 76 -4.76 10.41 1.16
C HIS A 76 -3.76 10.14 0.03
N SER A 77 -4.23 9.60 -1.10
CA SER A 77 -3.42 9.46 -2.29
C SER A 77 -3.39 10.75 -3.12
N PRO A 78 -2.31 11.02 -3.87
CA PRO A 78 -2.21 12.25 -4.65
C PRO A 78 -3.21 12.32 -5.82
N ILE A 79 -3.60 11.17 -6.38
CA ILE A 79 -4.54 11.06 -7.50
C ILE A 79 -5.80 10.31 -7.07
N GLY A 80 -6.97 10.76 -7.53
CA GLY A 80 -8.22 10.05 -7.29
C GLY A 80 -8.66 9.97 -5.83
N SER A 81 -8.20 10.87 -4.96
CA SER A 81 -8.53 10.86 -3.52
C SER A 81 -10.01 11.08 -3.20
N TYR A 82 -10.78 11.62 -4.14
CA TYR A 82 -12.22 11.79 -4.02
C TYR A 82 -13.01 10.51 -4.37
N LEU A 83 -12.34 9.45 -4.84
CA LEU A 83 -12.95 8.18 -5.17
C LEU A 83 -12.88 7.25 -3.96
N ASP A 84 -13.99 6.58 -3.65
CA ASP A 84 -14.00 5.53 -2.64
C ASP A 84 -13.73 4.17 -3.31
N PRO A 85 -12.75 3.39 -2.83
CA PRO A 85 -12.48 2.06 -3.35
C PRO A 85 -13.62 1.11 -2.97
N VAL A 86 -14.04 0.28 -3.91
CA VAL A 86 -15.11 -0.70 -3.73
C VAL A 86 -14.62 -2.11 -4.10
N PRO A 87 -15.10 -3.16 -3.42
CA PRO A 87 -14.78 -4.53 -3.78
C PRO A 87 -15.18 -4.85 -5.23
N ALA A 88 -14.25 -5.42 -5.99
CA ALA A 88 -14.47 -5.81 -7.39
C ALA A 88 -13.92 -7.21 -7.66
N ALA A 89 -14.51 -7.91 -8.63
CA ALA A 89 -13.95 -9.16 -9.11
C ALA A 89 -12.68 -8.89 -9.92
N MET A 90 -11.60 -9.63 -9.65
CA MET A 90 -10.35 -9.55 -10.41
C MET A 90 -10.07 -10.89 -11.09
N PRO A 91 -9.75 -10.91 -12.40
CA PRO A 91 -9.39 -12.15 -13.09
C PRO A 91 -8.24 -12.88 -12.37
N GLY A 92 -8.44 -14.17 -12.09
CA GLY A 92 -7.46 -15.00 -11.39
C GLY A 92 -7.64 -15.09 -9.87
N TYR A 93 -8.58 -14.32 -9.29
CA TYR A 93 -8.92 -14.41 -7.86
C TYR A 93 -10.35 -14.95 -7.68
N GLU A 94 -10.50 -15.87 -6.72
CA GLU A 94 -11.80 -16.45 -6.37
C GLU A 94 -12.68 -15.48 -5.55
N SER A 95 -12.05 -14.60 -4.77
CA SER A 95 -12.73 -13.59 -3.95
C SER A 95 -12.65 -12.22 -4.62
N GLN A 96 -13.59 -11.34 -4.27
CA GLN A 96 -13.47 -9.92 -4.58
C GLN A 96 -12.22 -9.33 -3.93
N LEU A 97 -11.68 -8.28 -4.52
CA LEU A 97 -10.55 -7.50 -4.02
C LEU A 97 -10.96 -6.05 -3.84
N VAL A 98 -10.44 -5.41 -2.81
CA VAL A 98 -10.47 -3.96 -2.67
C VAL A 98 -9.06 -3.42 -2.81
N MET A 99 -8.90 -2.31 -3.54
CA MET A 99 -7.60 -1.70 -3.83
C MET A 99 -7.69 -0.18 -3.69
N ALA A 100 -6.69 0.37 -3.00
CA ALA A 100 -6.32 1.77 -3.00
C ALA A 100 -5.05 1.94 -3.85
N GLY A 101 -5.12 2.80 -4.87
CA GLY A 101 -4.08 2.94 -5.88
C GLY A 101 -4.15 4.29 -6.57
N GLY A 102 -4.26 5.37 -5.79
CA GLY A 102 -4.32 6.74 -6.29
C GLY A 102 -2.98 7.28 -6.79
N THR A 103 -2.44 6.66 -7.83
CA THR A 103 -1.06 6.85 -8.31
C THR A 103 -0.99 7.74 -9.55
N PHE A 104 0.17 8.38 -9.78
CA PHE A 104 0.39 9.18 -10.99
C PHE A 104 0.54 8.32 -12.24
N ILE A 105 1.16 7.14 -12.09
CA ILE A 105 1.22 6.14 -13.15
C ILE A 105 0.19 5.05 -12.83
N ASP A 106 -0.75 4.81 -13.74
CA ASP A 106 -1.81 3.82 -13.56
C ASP A 106 -1.22 2.44 -13.22
N GLY A 107 -1.69 1.85 -12.12
CA GLY A 107 -1.25 0.54 -11.65
C GLY A 107 0.16 0.50 -11.08
N SER A 108 0.79 1.64 -10.82
CA SER A 108 2.11 1.70 -10.19
C SER A 108 2.07 1.19 -8.75
N THR A 109 2.74 0.08 -8.49
CA THR A 109 2.95 -0.44 -7.13
C THR A 109 4.28 0.05 -6.51
N SER A 110 5.01 0.89 -7.24
CA SER A 110 6.16 1.61 -6.69
C SER A 110 5.72 2.88 -5.96
N GLU A 111 4.58 3.45 -6.34
CA GLU A 111 3.86 4.46 -5.56
C GLU A 111 3.05 3.77 -4.45
N PHE A 112 2.63 4.53 -3.43
CA PHE A 112 1.98 3.92 -2.27
C PHE A 112 0.59 3.39 -2.63
N SER A 113 0.39 2.10 -2.37
CA SER A 113 -0.88 1.41 -2.63
C SER A 113 -1.17 0.39 -1.52
N ALA A 114 -2.44 0.03 -1.39
CA ALA A 114 -2.86 -1.07 -0.53
C ALA A 114 -4.00 -1.86 -1.16
N ASP A 115 -3.93 -3.17 -1.11
CA ASP A 115 -4.98 -4.04 -1.63
C ASP A 115 -5.11 -5.33 -0.81
N GLY A 116 -6.27 -5.97 -0.88
CA GLY A 116 -6.49 -7.22 -0.16
C GLY A 116 -7.75 -7.94 -0.61
N PRO A 117 -7.74 -9.28 -0.63
CA PRO A 117 -8.91 -10.08 -0.94
C PRO A 117 -9.93 -9.98 0.20
N LEU A 118 -11.22 -9.93 -0.14
CA LEU A 118 -12.33 -10.09 0.81
C LEU A 118 -12.47 -11.56 1.20
N LYS A 119 -11.45 -12.08 1.87
CA LYS A 119 -11.32 -13.45 2.34
C LYS A 119 -10.57 -13.47 3.66
N GLU A 120 -11.06 -14.25 4.62
CA GLU A 120 -10.42 -14.44 5.93
C GLU A 120 -8.94 -14.85 5.77
N PRO A 121 -8.00 -14.28 6.54
CA PRO A 121 -8.18 -13.36 7.68
C PRO A 121 -8.20 -11.86 7.32
N TYR A 122 -8.62 -11.52 6.09
CA TYR A 122 -8.75 -10.15 5.60
C TYR A 122 -7.43 -9.38 5.63
N ILE A 123 -6.44 -9.98 4.98
CA ILE A 123 -5.09 -9.43 4.89
C ILE A 123 -5.08 -8.27 3.91
N VAL A 124 -4.60 -7.12 4.37
CA VAL A 124 -4.20 -6.02 3.48
C VAL A 124 -2.71 -6.10 3.20
N PHE A 125 -2.33 -5.95 1.93
CA PHE A 125 -0.97 -5.83 1.46
C PHE A 125 -0.70 -4.36 1.12
N CYS A 126 0.17 -3.74 1.90
CA CYS A 126 0.67 -2.39 1.66
C CYS A 126 2.02 -2.47 0.94
N GLN A 127 2.24 -1.64 -0.06
CA GLN A 127 3.49 -1.61 -0.80
C GLN A 127 3.75 -0.25 -1.44
N GLY A 128 5.01 -0.03 -1.81
CA GLY A 128 5.46 1.16 -2.50
C GLY A 128 5.46 2.42 -1.62
N GLY A 129 5.73 3.54 -2.27
CA GLY A 129 5.78 4.87 -1.68
C GLY A 129 7.02 5.64 -2.11
N THR A 130 6.79 6.82 -2.68
CA THR A 130 7.85 7.73 -3.15
C THR A 130 8.52 8.48 -2.00
N HIS A 131 7.83 8.62 -0.86
CA HIS A 131 8.33 9.30 0.33
C HIS A 131 7.64 8.73 1.57
N TRP A 132 8.41 8.38 2.61
CA TRP A 132 7.86 7.73 3.81
C TRP A 132 6.84 8.61 4.55
N THR A 133 6.93 9.94 4.43
CA THR A 133 5.97 10.86 5.06
C THR A 133 4.57 10.80 4.42
N HIS A 134 4.47 10.49 3.12
CA HIS A 134 3.17 10.26 2.48
C HIS A 134 2.49 9.03 3.10
N ILE A 135 3.27 7.98 3.29
CA ILE A 135 2.82 6.75 3.96
C ILE A 135 2.38 7.06 5.40
N ALA A 136 3.13 7.85 6.15
CA ALA A 136 2.76 8.25 7.51
C ALA A 136 1.40 8.96 7.57
N ILE A 137 1.17 9.95 6.70
CA ILE A 137 -0.10 10.69 6.62
C ILE A 137 -1.26 9.75 6.28
N ALA A 138 -1.10 8.90 5.26
CA ALA A 138 -2.14 7.97 4.86
C ALA A 138 -2.41 6.88 5.92
N LEU A 139 -1.36 6.46 6.64
CA LEU A 139 -1.45 5.48 7.72
C LEU A 139 -2.21 6.03 8.93
N GLU A 140 -2.01 7.30 9.31
CA GLU A 140 -2.78 7.96 10.38
C GLU A 140 -4.28 7.86 10.12
N ALA A 141 -4.72 8.22 8.89
CA ALA A 141 -6.12 8.13 8.51
C ALA A 141 -6.63 6.68 8.44
N ALA A 142 -5.81 5.75 7.98
CA ALA A 142 -6.16 4.34 7.95
C ALA A 142 -6.35 3.77 9.36
N ILE A 143 -5.49 4.14 10.31
CA ILE A 143 -5.57 3.76 11.73
C ILE A 143 -6.84 4.33 12.37
N GLU A 144 -7.16 5.61 12.13
CA GLU A 144 -8.39 6.21 12.62
C GLU A 144 -9.63 5.44 12.15
N ALA A 145 -9.59 4.94 10.91
CA ALA A 145 -10.70 4.19 10.32
C ALA A 145 -10.87 2.77 10.87
N ILE A 146 -9.79 2.09 11.27
CA ILE A 146 -9.85 0.68 11.73
C ILE A 146 -9.79 0.52 13.26
N GLY A 147 -9.28 1.52 13.98
CA GLY A 147 -9.07 1.43 15.44
C GLY A 147 -8.04 0.37 15.85
N ILE A 148 -8.05 0.02 17.13
CA ILE A 148 -7.17 -1.01 17.72
C ILE A 148 -7.68 -2.40 17.31
N ALA A 149 -6.80 -3.40 17.26
CA ALA A 149 -7.19 -4.79 17.03
C ALA A 149 -8.23 -5.27 18.06
N ASP A 150 -9.12 -6.14 17.62
CA ASP A 150 -10.14 -6.73 18.51
C ASP A 150 -9.45 -7.72 19.46
N SER A 151 -9.87 -7.73 20.74
CA SER A 151 -9.28 -8.53 21.82
C SER A 151 -9.57 -10.02 21.71
#